data_AF-A0A7S0R319-F1
#
_entry.id   AF-A0A7S0R319-F1
#
_cell.length_a   1.000
_cell.length_b   1.000
_cell.length_c   1.000
_cell.angle_alpha   90.00
_cell.angle_beta   90.00
_cell.angle_gamma   90.00
#
_symmetry.space_group_name_H-M   'P 1'
#
loop_
_entity.id
_entity.type
_entity.pdbx_description
1 polymer ?
#
loop_
_entity_poly.entity_id
_entity_poly.type
_entity_poly.pdbx_seq_one_letter_code
_entity_poly.pdbx_strand_id
1 'polypeptide(L)'
;ELAYQIVDQFRALGTGITLKDQVIIGGEDPVQQAIVLNKRPHVVVATPGRLKYHLDNDAGVARAFGKLRYLVLDEADRLLERAFEEDIDSIFDVHAVRSALENRRSRLEKELHQVEHIQEKFNVIHHHLTSPIAQNGMAQAGGSAGKAGIHA
;
A
#
# COMPACT_ATOMS: atom_id res chain seq x y z
N GLU A 1 28.53 -6.03 -2.06
CA GLU A 1 28.44 -6.67 -3.39
C GLU A 1 27.04 -6.54 -4.00
N LEU A 2 25.97 -6.99 -3.32
CA LEU A 2 24.59 -6.90 -3.81
C LEU A 2 24.13 -5.49 -4.25
N ALA A 3 24.47 -4.45 -3.46
CA ALA A 3 24.11 -3.06 -3.80
C ALA A 3 24.64 -2.59 -5.17
N TYR A 4 25.84 -3.02 -5.55
CA TYR A 4 26.43 -2.67 -6.85
C TYR A 4 25.72 -3.40 -7.99
N GLN A 5 25.35 -4.67 -7.80
CA GLN A 5 24.60 -5.44 -8.80
C GLN A 5 23.26 -4.79 -9.12
N ILE A 6 22.53 -4.31 -8.11
CA ILE A 6 21.26 -3.59 -8.29
C ILE A 6 21.48 -2.30 -9.08
N VAL A 7 22.51 -1.51 -8.72
CA VAL A 7 22.83 -0.26 -9.41
C VAL A 7 23.19 -0.48 -10.88
N ASP A 8 23.94 -1.53 -11.20
CA ASP A 8 24.30 -1.83 -12.59
C ASP A 8 23.07 -2.17 -13.45
N GLN A 9 22.05 -2.81 -12.87
CA GLN A 9 20.76 -3.00 -13.56
C GLN A 9 20.08 -1.67 -13.86
N PHE A 10 20.04 -0.74 -12.89
CA PHE A 10 19.49 0.60 -13.11
C PHE A 10 20.25 1.37 -14.19
N ARG A 11 21.58 1.28 -14.22
CA ARG A 11 22.40 1.90 -15.27
C ARG A 11 22.09 1.33 -16.65
N ALA A 12 21.97 0.01 -16.76
CA ALA A 12 21.63 -0.66 -18.01
C ALA A 12 20.27 -0.16 -18.54
N LEU A 13 19.27 -0.07 -17.67
CA LEU A 13 17.93 0.46 -17.99
C LEU A 13 17.94 1.97 -18.30
N GLY A 14 18.90 2.71 -17.72
CA GLY A 14 19.01 4.16 -17.79
C GLY A 14 19.81 4.70 -18.97
N THR A 15 20.34 3.84 -19.85
CA THR A 15 21.27 4.20 -20.96
C THR A 15 20.74 5.27 -21.92
N GLY A 16 19.42 5.45 -22.02
CA GLY A 16 18.78 6.49 -22.83
C GLY A 16 18.35 7.77 -22.11
N ILE A 17 18.44 7.86 -20.77
CA ILE A 17 17.79 8.93 -19.98
C ILE A 17 18.69 9.67 -18.99
N THR A 18 20.02 9.57 -19.10
CA THR A 18 20.99 10.19 -18.17
C THR A 18 20.59 9.95 -16.71
N LEU A 19 20.39 8.66 -16.37
CA LEU A 19 20.09 8.26 -15.01
C LEU A 19 21.30 8.54 -14.10
N LYS A 20 21.04 9.12 -12.92
CA LYS A 20 22.03 9.35 -11.87
C LYS A 20 21.71 8.37 -10.75
N ASP A 21 22.56 7.39 -10.56
CA ASP A 21 22.49 6.44 -9.45
C ASP A 21 23.62 6.70 -8.46
N GLN A 22 23.46 6.23 -7.21
CA GLN A 22 24.57 6.09 -6.27
C GLN A 22 24.39 4.92 -5.30
N VAL A 23 25.51 4.30 -4.94
CA VAL A 23 25.62 3.29 -3.87
C VAL A 23 26.07 3.96 -2.58
N ILE A 24 25.37 3.71 -1.47
CA ILE A 24 25.63 4.30 -0.15
C ILE A 24 25.76 3.19 0.90
N ILE A 25 26.99 2.78 1.19
CA ILE A 25 27.28 1.65 2.08
C ILE A 25 28.43 1.97 3.05
N GLY A 26 28.54 1.17 4.11
CA GLY A 26 29.67 1.24 5.04
C GLY A 26 31.00 0.82 4.40
N GLY A 27 32.11 1.28 4.98
CA GLY A 27 33.47 1.02 4.46
C GLY A 27 33.99 2.08 3.48
N GLU A 28 33.11 2.96 2.99
CA GLU A 28 33.43 4.05 2.07
C GLU A 28 33.53 5.41 2.79
N ASP A 29 34.16 6.40 2.15
CA ASP A 29 34.31 7.77 2.69
C ASP A 29 32.95 8.46 2.87
N PRO A 30 32.54 8.79 4.12
CA PRO A 30 31.27 9.45 4.37
C PRO A 30 31.19 10.85 3.76
N VAL A 31 32.29 11.59 3.67
CA VAL A 31 32.28 12.95 3.12
C VAL A 31 31.98 12.92 1.63
N GLN A 32 32.61 12.00 0.89
CA GLN A 32 32.32 11.82 -0.54
C GLN A 32 30.87 11.37 -0.76
N GLN A 33 30.37 10.45 0.05
CA GLN A 33 28.98 10.00 -0.02
C GLN A 33 27.98 11.15 0.24
N ALA A 34 28.24 12.02 1.21
CA ALA A 34 27.41 13.19 1.46
C ALA A 34 27.42 14.17 0.26
N ILE A 35 28.59 14.43 -0.33
CA ILE A 35 28.72 15.30 -1.52
C ILE A 35 27.90 14.76 -2.68
N VAL A 36 27.98 13.46 -2.98
CA VAL A 36 27.23 12.86 -4.10
C VAL A 36 25.73 12.79 -3.82
N LEU A 37 25.31 12.53 -2.58
CA LEU A 37 23.90 12.57 -2.20
C LEU A 37 23.30 13.97 -2.36
N ASN A 38 24.05 15.01 -2.01
CA ASN A 38 23.64 16.40 -2.21
C ASN A 38 23.49 16.78 -3.69
N LYS A 39 24.09 16.03 -4.63
CA LYS A 39 23.85 16.18 -6.09
C LYS A 39 22.51 15.60 -6.53
N ARG A 40 21.72 15.03 -5.62
CA ARG A 40 20.36 14.49 -5.84
C ARG A 40 20.32 13.43 -6.96
N PRO A 41 20.97 12.27 -6.75
CA PRO A 41 20.80 11.14 -7.64
C PRO A 41 19.30 10.75 -7.73
N HIS A 42 18.91 10.21 -8.88
CA HIS A 42 17.55 9.73 -9.12
C HIS A 42 17.28 8.41 -8.40
N VAL A 43 18.31 7.56 -8.28
CA VAL A 43 18.27 6.26 -7.63
C VAL A 43 19.37 6.21 -6.58
N VAL A 44 19.04 5.76 -5.38
CA VAL A 44 20.02 5.47 -4.33
C VAL A 44 19.81 4.04 -3.87
N VAL A 45 20.88 3.25 -3.86
CA VAL A 45 20.89 1.91 -3.28
C VAL A 45 21.79 1.97 -2.06
N ALA A 46 21.26 1.64 -0.89
CA ALA A 46 21.96 1.88 0.36
C ALA A 46 21.78 0.74 1.37
N THR A 47 22.75 0.58 2.26
CA THR A 47 22.53 -0.18 3.51
C THR A 47 21.88 0.72 4.56
N PRO A 48 20.94 0.22 5.38
CA PRO A 48 20.15 1.04 6.32
C PRO A 48 21.02 1.93 7.22
N GLY A 49 21.95 1.33 7.98
CA GLY A 49 22.77 2.09 8.92
C GLY A 49 23.63 3.18 8.27
N ARG A 50 24.09 3.01 7.02
CA ARG A 50 24.83 4.07 6.32
C ARG A 50 23.91 5.17 5.81
N LEU A 51 22.75 4.81 5.30
CA LEU A 51 21.76 5.81 4.87
C LEU A 51 21.30 6.66 6.06
N LYS A 52 20.95 6.01 7.17
CA LYS A 52 20.59 6.67 8.43
C LYS A 52 21.67 7.65 8.88
N TYR A 53 22.94 7.22 8.90
CA TYR A 53 24.06 8.10 9.24
C TYR A 53 24.03 9.41 8.43
N HIS A 54 23.82 9.35 7.11
CA HIS A 54 23.76 10.56 6.29
C HIS A 54 22.51 11.40 6.53
N LEU A 55 21.36 10.77 6.76
CA LEU A 55 20.11 11.46 7.07
C LEU A 55 20.20 12.23 8.40
N ASP A 56 20.88 11.65 9.41
CA ASP A 56 21.04 12.27 10.73
C ASP A 56 22.11 13.37 10.74
N ASN A 57 23.17 13.22 9.94
CA ASN A 57 24.36 14.07 10.02
C ASN A 57 24.45 15.12 8.89
N ASP A 58 23.62 15.05 7.85
CA ASP A 58 23.59 16.03 6.77
C ASP A 58 22.15 16.51 6.46
N ALA A 59 21.84 17.73 6.90
CA ALA A 59 20.52 18.35 6.69
C ALA A 59 20.18 18.56 5.20
N GLY A 60 21.18 18.74 4.34
CA GLY A 60 21.01 18.83 2.89
C GLY A 60 20.55 17.49 2.29
N VAL A 61 21.16 16.39 2.75
CA VAL A 61 20.73 15.03 2.41
C VAL A 61 19.33 14.75 2.93
N ALA A 62 19.04 15.00 4.20
CA ALA A 62 17.70 14.82 4.77
C ALA A 62 16.63 15.58 3.96
N ARG A 63 16.92 16.83 3.59
CA ARG A 63 16.04 17.65 2.73
C ARG A 63 15.88 17.08 1.32
N ALA A 64 16.93 16.50 0.73
CA ALA A 64 16.86 15.88 -0.58
C ALA A 64 15.95 14.64 -0.57
N PHE A 65 16.07 13.80 0.46
CA PHE A 65 15.18 12.65 0.69
C PHE A 65 13.76 13.07 1.06
N GLY A 66 13.57 14.32 1.48
CA GLY A 66 12.28 15.01 1.60
C GLY A 66 11.37 14.96 0.34
N LYS A 67 11.85 14.48 -0.81
CA LYS A 67 11.08 14.31 -2.06
C LYS A 67 11.00 12.86 -2.54
N LEU A 68 11.34 11.89 -1.69
CA LEU A 68 11.30 10.47 -2.03
C LEU A 68 9.86 10.07 -2.43
N ARG A 69 9.73 9.39 -3.57
CA ARG A 69 8.44 8.85 -4.04
C ARG A 69 8.33 7.34 -3.92
N TYR A 70 9.47 6.67 -3.96
CA TYR A 70 9.56 5.22 -3.94
C TYR A 70 10.63 4.81 -2.94
N LEU A 71 10.29 3.87 -2.07
CA LEU A 71 11.19 3.18 -1.18
C LEU A 71 10.99 1.69 -1.44
N VAL A 72 12.09 0.99 -1.71
CA VAL A 72 12.11 -0.45 -1.90
C VAL A 72 12.98 -1.02 -0.79
N LEU A 73 12.40 -1.94 -0.02
CA LEU A 73 13.11 -2.71 0.97
C LEU A 73 13.40 -4.07 0.38
N ASP A 74 14.67 -4.32 0.07
CA ASP A 74 15.14 -5.63 -0.37
C ASP A 74 15.41 -6.51 0.86
N GLU A 75 15.10 -7.81 0.79
CA GLU A 75 15.18 -8.74 1.93
C GLU A 75 14.47 -8.18 3.20
N ALA A 76 13.23 -7.72 3.03
CA ALA A 76 12.48 -7.04 4.09
C ALA A 76 12.30 -7.87 5.37
N ASP A 77 12.26 -9.20 5.26
CA ASP A 77 12.26 -10.11 6.40
C ASP A 77 13.50 -9.99 7.28
N ARG A 78 14.69 -9.80 6.67
CA ARG A 78 15.94 -9.53 7.39
C ARG A 78 15.99 -8.13 7.95
N LEU A 79 15.42 -7.16 7.25
CA LEU A 79 15.34 -5.77 7.72
C LEU A 79 14.42 -5.61 8.95
N LEU A 80 13.55 -6.58 9.21
CA LEU A 80 12.70 -6.65 10.41
C LEU A 80 13.38 -7.35 11.59
N GLU A 81 14.63 -7.80 11.45
CA GLU A 81 15.42 -8.26 12.58
C GLU A 81 15.78 -7.08 13.51
N ARG A 82 15.84 -7.33 14.83
CA ARG A 82 16.13 -6.31 15.86
C ARG A 82 17.40 -5.48 15.59
N ALA A 83 18.33 -5.99 14.80
CA ALA A 83 19.57 -5.29 14.45
C ALA A 83 19.35 -4.07 13.55
N PHE A 84 18.25 -4.02 12.79
CA PHE A 84 17.97 -2.95 11.83
C PHE A 84 16.70 -2.17 12.13
N GLU A 85 15.94 -2.56 13.15
CA GLU A 85 14.65 -1.95 13.54
C GLU A 85 14.79 -0.43 13.77
N GLU A 86 15.73 0.00 14.62
CA GLU A 86 15.95 1.43 14.89
C GLU A 86 16.43 2.22 13.66
N ASP A 87 17.26 1.59 12.83
CA ASP A 87 17.77 2.22 11.62
C ASP A 87 16.66 2.46 10.60
N ILE A 88 15.81 1.46 10.43
CA ILE A 88 14.68 1.47 9.51
C ILE A 88 13.61 2.44 10.00
N ASP A 89 13.28 2.45 11.30
CA ASP A 89 12.34 3.40 11.89
C ASP A 89 12.81 4.85 11.67
N SER A 90 14.09 5.12 11.91
CA SER A 90 14.67 6.44 11.67
C SER A 90 14.60 6.87 10.20
N ILE A 91 14.82 5.94 9.26
CA ILE A 91 14.66 6.20 7.82
C ILE A 91 13.19 6.46 7.48
N PHE A 92 12.26 5.73 8.08
CA PHE A 92 10.82 5.92 7.87
C PHE A 92 10.28 7.22 8.46
N ASP A 93 10.87 7.70 9.56
CA ASP A 93 10.51 8.97 10.19
C ASP A 93 11.01 10.20 9.41
N VAL A 94 11.84 10.00 8.38
CA VAL A 94 12.10 11.06 7.41
C VAL A 94 10.76 11.50 6.82
N HIS A 95 10.42 12.78 7.04
CA HIS A 95 9.11 13.37 6.78
C HIS A 95 8.48 12.98 5.44
N ALA A 96 9.27 12.77 4.39
CA ALA A 96 8.77 12.36 3.09
C ALA A 96 8.33 10.90 3.00
N VAL A 97 9.05 9.99 3.65
CA VAL A 97 8.67 8.57 3.66
C VAL A 97 7.38 8.41 4.45
N ARG A 98 7.33 9.00 5.64
CA ARG A 98 6.11 9.10 6.45
C ARG A 98 4.94 9.71 5.69
N SER A 99 5.12 10.89 5.09
CA SER A 99 4.06 11.54 4.30
C SER A 99 3.61 10.70 3.10
N ALA A 100 4.53 10.02 2.41
CA ALA A 100 4.19 9.14 1.29
C ALA A 100 3.39 7.90 1.73
N LEU A 101 3.79 7.30 2.85
CA LEU A 101 3.09 6.16 3.45
C LEU A 101 1.71 6.56 3.96
N GLU A 102 1.59 7.68 4.66
CA GLU A 102 0.31 8.22 5.15
C GLU A 102 -0.65 8.52 3.99
N ASN A 103 -0.16 9.13 2.90
CA ASN A 103 -0.96 9.37 1.70
C ASN A 103 -1.43 8.07 1.03
N ARG A 104 -0.57 7.07 0.93
CA ARG A 104 -0.93 5.77 0.36
C ARG A 104 -1.94 5.04 1.26
N ARG A 105 -1.74 5.07 2.58
CA ARG A 105 -2.67 4.52 3.57
C ARG A 105 -4.06 5.14 3.42
N SER A 106 -4.14 6.47 3.33
CA SER A 106 -5.42 7.18 3.14
C SER A 106 -6.14 6.80 1.85
N ARG A 107 -5.43 6.52 0.75
CA ARG A 107 -6.05 6.03 -0.49
C ARG A 107 -6.61 4.62 -0.34
N LEU A 108 -5.82 3.72 0.25
CA LEU A 108 -6.25 2.34 0.49
C LEU A 108 -7.45 2.27 1.44
N GLU A 109 -7.47 3.10 2.49
CA GLU A 109 -8.61 3.22 3.40
C GLU A 109 -9.89 3.66 2.67
N LYS A 110 -9.79 4.59 1.72
CA LYS A 110 -10.95 5.03 0.90
C LYS A 110 -11.44 3.94 -0.04
N GLU A 111 -10.54 3.23 -0.68
CA GLU A 111 -10.89 2.11 -1.58
C GLU A 111 -11.55 0.97 -0.79
N LEU A 112 -11.01 0.62 0.37
CA LEU A 112 -11.58 -0.39 1.25
C LEU A 112 -13.00 -0.02 1.66
N HIS A 113 -13.22 1.23 2.09
CA HIS A 113 -14.54 1.70 2.49
C HIS A 113 -15.55 1.68 1.33
N GLN A 114 -15.07 1.96 0.11
CA GLN A 114 -15.91 1.87 -1.09
C GLN A 114 -16.33 0.42 -1.38
N VAL A 115 -15.41 -0.54 -1.22
CA VAL A 115 -15.70 -1.97 -1.37
C VAL A 115 -16.71 -2.44 -0.32
N GLU A 116 -16.54 -2.06 0.94
CA GLU A 116 -17.47 -2.39 2.03
C GLU A 116 -18.89 -1.88 1.72
N HIS A 117 -19.01 -0.64 1.25
CA HIS A 117 -20.30 -0.05 0.89
C HIS A 117 -20.96 -0.74 -0.31
N ILE A 118 -20.16 -1.21 -1.27
CA ILE A 118 -20.67 -2.03 -2.39
C ILE A 118 -21.18 -3.38 -1.88
N GLN A 119 -20.45 -4.03 -0.97
CA GLN A 119 -20.84 -5.31 -0.39
C GLN A 119 -22.15 -5.21 0.38
N GLU A 120 -22.34 -4.12 1.14
CA GLU A 120 -23.56 -3.86 1.88
C GLU A 120 -24.77 -3.68 0.94
N LYS A 121 -24.61 -2.90 -0.14
CA LYS A 121 -25.64 -2.77 -1.18
C LYS A 121 -25.98 -4.09 -1.85
N PHE A 122 -24.96 -4.91 -2.15
CA PHE A 122 -25.16 -6.23 -2.73
C PHE A 122 -25.97 -7.13 -1.80
N ASN A 123 -25.66 -7.13 -0.49
CA ASN A 123 -26.37 -7.92 0.51
C ASN A 123 -27.85 -7.51 0.63
N VAL A 124 -28.15 -6.21 0.61
CA VAL A 124 -29.54 -5.70 0.64
C VAL A 124 -30.32 -6.15 -0.60
N ILE A 125 -29.72 -6.00 -1.79
CA ILE A 125 -30.33 -6.44 -3.05
C ILE A 125 -30.57 -7.95 -3.02
N HIS A 126 -29.57 -8.72 -2.60
CA HIS A 126 -29.69 -10.17 -2.50
C HIS A 126 -30.83 -10.57 -1.55
N HIS A 127 -30.90 -9.97 -0.36
CA HIS A 127 -31.99 -10.21 0.59
C HIS A 127 -33.37 -9.92 -0.02
N HIS A 128 -33.52 -8.83 -0.79
CA HIS A 128 -34.78 -8.48 -1.43
C HIS A 128 -35.15 -9.44 -2.58
N LEU A 129 -34.17 -9.93 -3.34
CA LEU A 129 -34.39 -10.87 -4.43
C LEU A 129 -34.67 -12.30 -3.96
N THR A 130 -34.14 -12.70 -2.79
CA THR A 130 -34.38 -14.03 -2.21
C THR A 130 -35.50 -14.08 -1.18
N SER A 131 -36.13 -12.95 -0.84
CA SER A 131 -37.30 -12.93 0.04
C SER A 131 -38.51 -13.54 -0.69
N PRO A 132 -39.23 -14.51 -0.10
CA PRO A 132 -40.38 -15.13 -0.76
C PRO A 132 -41.42 -14.05 -1.08
N ILE A 133 -41.87 -14.01 -2.34
CA ILE A 133 -43.06 -13.24 -2.73
C ILE A 133 -44.22 -13.81 -1.90
N ALA A 134 -44.61 -13.09 -0.84
CA ALA A 134 -45.77 -13.44 -0.04
C ALA A 134 -46.97 -13.54 -0.99
N GLN A 135 -47.53 -14.74 -1.05
CA GLN A 135 -48.66 -15.13 -1.89
C GLN A 135 -49.85 -14.20 -1.65
N ASN A 136 -50.06 -13.22 -2.52
CA ASN A 136 -51.35 -12.57 -2.67
C ASN A 136 -52.18 -13.41 -3.64
N GLY A 137 -52.93 -14.38 -3.10
CA GLY A 137 -53.89 -15.15 -3.86
C GLY A 137 -54.70 -16.10 -2.98
N MET A 138 -56.02 -15.93 -3.01
CA MET A 138 -57.06 -16.84 -2.53
C MET A 138 -57.53 -16.71 -1.06
N ALA A 139 -58.36 -15.70 -0.83
CA ALA A 139 -59.48 -15.85 0.11
C ALA A 139 -60.68 -15.07 -0.42
N GLN A 140 -61.51 -15.70 -1.27
CA GLN A 140 -62.92 -15.34 -1.44
C GLN A 140 -63.68 -16.42 -2.24
N ALA A 141 -64.94 -16.62 -1.85
CA ALA A 141 -65.99 -17.50 -2.40
C ALA A 141 -66.11 -18.91 -1.77
N GLY A 142 -66.50 -18.96 -0.49
CA GLY A 142 -67.31 -20.05 0.04
C GLY A 142 -68.77 -19.90 -0.45
N GLY A 143 -69.15 -20.70 -1.44
CA GLY A 143 -70.50 -20.74 -2.02
C GLY A 143 -71.52 -21.41 -1.10
N SER A 144 -72.71 -20.82 -1.05
CA SER A 144 -73.88 -21.28 -0.28
C SER A 144 -74.74 -22.29 -1.04
N ALA A 145 -75.43 -23.13 -0.25
CA ALA A 145 -76.74 -23.74 -0.46
C ALA A 145 -76.99 -24.67 -1.68
N GLY A 146 -77.33 -25.94 -1.39
CA GLY A 146 -77.81 -26.88 -2.41
C GLY A 146 -78.42 -28.19 -1.90
N LYS A 147 -79.65 -28.11 -1.41
CA LYS A 147 -80.77 -29.10 -1.42
C LYS A 147 -80.68 -30.44 -0.65
N ALA A 148 -81.74 -30.61 0.15
CA ALA A 148 -82.26 -31.83 0.74
C ALA A 148 -82.70 -32.89 -0.28
N GLY A 149 -82.53 -34.16 0.07
CA GLY A 149 -83.02 -35.34 -0.65
C GLY A 149 -83.27 -36.50 0.30
N ILE A 150 -84.52 -36.57 0.79
CA ILE A 150 -85.38 -37.74 1.12
C ILE A 150 -84.70 -39.12 1.15
N HIS A 151 -84.84 -39.86 2.26
CA HIS A 151 -85.07 -41.32 2.22
C HIS A 151 -85.82 -41.81 3.48
N ALA A 152 -86.97 -42.44 3.20
CA ALA A 152 -87.76 -43.45 3.93
C ALA A 152 -87.94 -43.35 5.45
#